data_AF-A0A521VCK0-F1
#
_entry.id   AF-A0A521VCK0-F1
#
_cell.length_a   1.000
_cell.length_b   1.000
_cell.length_c   1.000
_cell.angle_alpha   90.00
_cell.angle_beta   90.00
_cell.angle_gamma   90.00
#
_symmetry.space_group_name_H-M   'P 1'
#
loop_
_entity.id
_entity.type
_entity.pdbx_description
1 polymer ?
#
loop_
_entity_poly.entity_id
_entity_poly.type
_entity_poly.pdbx_seq_one_letter_code
_entity_poly.pdbx_strand_id
1 'polypeptide(L)'
;MKKEKEKLKPTAGRLGVITPENRHLLPVEVQDILGKLERHELVSPKYPIALKDHLKRRTRERLQENPNLHLKEVVLLSVQSLPDWLPPALVKDAVAWVVEEWESCTQNQKALSATEA
;
A
#
# COMPACT_ATOMS: atom_id res chain seq x y z
N MET A 1 -21.28 37.30 45.27
CA MET A 1 -19.85 37.44 44.92
C MET A 1 -19.49 36.38 43.90
N LYS A 2 -18.95 36.82 42.77
CA LYS A 2 -18.55 36.00 41.61
C LYS A 2 -17.30 35.18 41.99
N LYS A 3 -17.26 33.88 41.69
CA LYS A 3 -16.01 33.15 41.49
C LYS A 3 -15.94 32.75 40.03
N GLU A 4 -15.17 33.54 39.31
CA GLU A 4 -14.79 33.39 37.93
C GLU A 4 -13.43 32.66 37.90
N LYS A 5 -13.18 31.93 36.79
CA LYS A 5 -11.92 31.31 36.36
C LYS A 5 -11.65 29.94 37.01
N GLU A 6 -11.38 28.90 36.24
CA GLU A 6 -10.43 28.88 35.13
C GLU A 6 -10.83 27.84 34.08
N LYS A 7 -11.02 28.28 32.83
CA LYS A 7 -11.10 27.37 31.69
C LYS A 7 -9.69 26.86 31.41
N LEU A 8 -9.36 25.66 31.89
CA LEU A 8 -8.18 24.93 31.41
C LEU A 8 -8.40 24.62 29.92
N LYS A 9 -7.72 25.40 29.05
CA LYS A 9 -7.45 24.98 27.67
C LYS A 9 -6.38 23.89 27.74
N PRO A 10 -6.59 22.68 27.18
CA PRO A 10 -5.50 21.73 27.04
C PRO A 10 -4.54 22.26 26.00
N THR A 11 -3.35 22.64 26.47
CA THR A 11 -2.19 23.02 25.69
C THR A 11 -1.84 21.88 24.73
N ALA A 12 -1.79 22.18 23.44
CA ALA A 12 -1.21 21.32 22.42
C ALA A 12 0.29 21.15 22.73
N GLY A 13 0.63 20.13 23.50
CA GLY A 13 1.98 19.86 23.95
C GLY A 13 2.27 18.38 23.92
N ARG A 14 3.08 17.96 22.95
CA ARG A 14 3.58 16.60 22.72
C ARG A 14 2.49 15.58 22.40
N LEU A 15 2.27 15.35 21.10
CA LEU A 15 1.87 14.02 20.64
C LEU A 15 3.03 13.07 20.96
N GLY A 16 3.06 12.57 22.19
CA GLY A 16 3.88 11.41 22.54
C GLY A 16 3.52 10.26 21.61
N VAL A 17 4.47 9.37 21.38
CA VAL A 17 4.25 8.14 20.60
C VAL A 17 2.92 7.52 21.03
N ILE A 18 1.98 7.39 20.09
CA ILE A 18 0.67 6.79 20.37
C ILE A 18 0.92 5.31 20.64
N THR A 19 0.87 4.92 21.91
CA THR A 19 0.96 3.53 22.36
C THR A 19 -0.44 2.98 22.66
N PRO A 20 -0.64 1.65 22.65
CA PRO A 20 -1.92 1.04 23.00
C PRO A 20 -2.46 1.50 24.36
N GLU A 21 -1.55 1.70 25.31
CA GLU A 21 -1.87 2.11 26.69
C GLU A 21 -2.43 3.53 26.78
N ASN A 22 -2.01 4.43 25.88
CA ASN A 22 -2.35 5.87 25.95
C ASN A 22 -3.53 6.24 25.04
N ARG A 23 -4.05 5.29 24.26
CA ARG A 23 -5.07 5.52 23.24
C ARG A 23 -6.38 6.06 23.80
N HIS A 24 -6.74 5.67 25.02
CA HIS A 24 -7.94 6.14 25.71
C HIS A 24 -7.93 7.66 26.00
N LEU A 25 -6.76 8.31 25.96
CA LEU A 25 -6.58 9.75 26.16
C LEU A 25 -6.91 10.56 24.89
N LEU A 26 -7.06 9.90 23.75
CA LEU A 26 -7.41 10.57 22.49
C LEU A 26 -8.93 10.82 22.41
N PRO A 27 -9.38 11.84 21.66
CA PRO A 27 -10.80 12.00 21.37
C PRO A 27 -11.39 10.73 20.74
N VAL A 28 -12.66 10.42 21.05
CA VAL A 28 -13.34 9.19 20.58
C VAL A 28 -13.26 9.05 19.07
N GLU A 29 -13.41 10.14 18.32
CA GLU A 29 -13.29 10.17 16.86
C GLU A 29 -11.90 9.72 16.36
N VAL A 30 -10.84 10.12 17.06
CA VAL A 30 -9.45 9.75 16.74
C VAL A 30 -9.20 8.29 17.11
N GLN A 31 -9.74 7.81 18.23
CA GLN A 31 -9.67 6.39 18.61
C GLN A 31 -10.35 5.51 17.57
N ASP A 32 -11.48 5.96 17.04
CA ASP A 32 -12.28 5.26 16.03
C ASP A 32 -11.54 5.17 14.68
N ILE A 33 -10.89 6.26 14.25
CA ILE A 33 -10.02 6.29 13.07
C ILE A 33 -8.83 5.34 13.24
N LEU A 34 -8.14 5.40 14.39
CA LEU A 34 -7.06 4.47 14.70
C LEU A 34 -7.57 3.02 14.71
N GLY A 35 -8.80 2.79 15.19
CA GLY A 35 -9.44 1.47 15.20
C GLY A 35 -9.72 0.96 13.80
N LYS A 36 -10.13 1.83 12.89
CA LYS A 36 -10.33 1.50 11.47
C LYS A 36 -9.00 1.30 10.75
N LEU A 37 -7.97 2.07 11.12
CA LEU A 37 -6.61 1.93 10.58
C LEU A 37 -5.99 0.59 10.98
N GLU A 38 -6.06 0.21 12.25
CA GLU A 38 -5.57 -1.08 12.76
C GLU A 38 -6.35 -2.28 12.21
N ARG A 39 -7.66 -2.12 12.01
CA ARG A 39 -8.51 -3.15 11.37
C ARG A 39 -8.36 -3.18 9.84
N HIS A 40 -7.47 -2.34 9.27
CA HIS A 40 -7.29 -2.17 7.83
C HIS A 40 -8.60 -1.85 7.06
N GLU A 41 -9.62 -1.33 7.75
CA GLU A 41 -10.93 -0.99 7.18
C GLU A 41 -10.91 0.31 6.36
N LEU A 42 -9.79 1.06 6.38
CA LEU A 42 -9.59 2.25 5.57
C LEU A 42 -9.30 1.92 4.09
N VAL A 43 -8.91 0.68 3.79
CA VAL A 43 -8.67 0.24 2.42
C VAL A 43 -9.99 -0.29 1.86
N SER A 44 -10.55 0.39 0.87
CA SER A 44 -11.75 -0.10 0.18
C SER A 44 -11.52 -1.54 -0.29
N PRO A 45 -12.47 -2.48 -0.12
CA PRO A 45 -12.30 -3.87 -0.54
C PRO A 45 -12.07 -4.02 -2.05
N LYS A 46 -12.41 -2.99 -2.84
CA LYS A 46 -12.14 -2.93 -4.29
C LYS A 46 -10.71 -2.50 -4.62
N TYR A 47 -10.00 -1.88 -3.68
CA TYR A 47 -8.67 -1.34 -3.90
C TYR A 47 -7.62 -2.41 -4.22
N PRO A 48 -7.53 -3.56 -3.51
CA PRO A 48 -6.59 -4.63 -3.89
C PRO A 48 -6.82 -5.16 -5.30
N ILE A 49 -8.08 -5.26 -5.74
CA ILE A 49 -8.44 -5.72 -7.08
C ILE A 49 -7.97 -4.70 -8.12
N ALA A 50 -8.30 -3.43 -7.93
CA ALA A 50 -7.86 -2.36 -8.82
C ALA A 50 -6.33 -2.23 -8.87
N LEU A 51 -5.66 -2.40 -7.73
CA LEU A 51 -4.20 -2.38 -7.63
C LEU A 51 -3.59 -3.54 -8.39
N LYS A 52 -4.12 -4.75 -8.24
CA LYS A 52 -3.70 -5.94 -9.00
C LYS A 52 -3.78 -5.70 -10.50
N ASP A 53 -4.93 -5.26 -10.99
CA ASP A 53 -5.15 -5.00 -12.41
C ASP A 53 -4.21 -3.92 -12.95
N HIS A 54 -3.99 -2.85 -12.17
CA HIS A 54 -3.06 -1.79 -12.50
C HIS A 54 -1.62 -2.30 -12.61
N LEU A 55 -1.16 -3.08 -11.62
CA LEU A 55 0.21 -3.63 -11.59
C LEU A 55 0.46 -4.62 -12.72
N LYS A 56 -0.52 -5.48 -13.03
CA LYS A 56 -0.42 -6.42 -14.17
C LYS A 56 -0.30 -5.66 -15.49
N ARG A 57 -1.16 -4.67 -15.72
CA ARG A 57 -1.12 -3.83 -16.92
C ARG A 57 0.23 -3.14 -17.07
N ARG A 58 0.70 -2.48 -16.02
CA ARG A 58 1.97 -1.73 -16.03
C ARG A 58 3.17 -2.65 -16.26
N THR A 59 3.15 -3.84 -15.68
CA THR A 59 4.19 -4.87 -15.90
C THR A 59 4.24 -5.29 -17.37
N ARG A 60 3.07 -5.52 -17.97
CA ARG A 60 2.96 -5.89 -19.39
C ARG A 60 3.44 -4.79 -20.32
N GLU A 61 3.00 -3.55 -20.10
CA GLU A 61 3.43 -2.39 -20.89
C GLU A 61 4.96 -2.25 -20.87
N ARG A 62 5.59 -2.39 -19.70
CA ARG A 62 7.05 -2.33 -19.58
C ARG A 62 7.77 -3.45 -20.29
N LEU A 63 7.25 -4.67 -20.24
CA LEU A 63 7.83 -5.81 -20.95
C LEU A 63 7.61 -5.73 -22.47
N GLN A 64 6.59 -5.01 -22.92
CA GLN A 64 6.42 -4.70 -24.34
C GLN A 64 7.43 -3.65 -24.81
N GLU A 65 7.66 -2.61 -24.00
CA GLU A 65 8.68 -1.58 -24.30
C GLU A 65 10.10 -2.13 -24.22
N ASN A 66 10.37 -2.99 -23.23
CA ASN A 66 11.69 -3.57 -22.96
C ASN A 66 11.56 -5.05 -22.59
N PRO A 67 11.55 -5.98 -23.57
CA PRO A 67 11.33 -7.40 -23.33
C PRO A 67 12.43 -8.08 -22.51
N ASN A 68 13.63 -7.49 -22.46
CA ASN A 68 14.77 -8.04 -21.73
C ASN A 68 14.86 -7.58 -20.27
N LEU A 69 13.85 -6.88 -19.74
CA LEU A 69 13.86 -6.42 -18.36
C LEU A 69 13.93 -7.60 -17.37
N HIS A 70 14.88 -7.52 -16.45
CA HIS A 70 15.01 -8.52 -15.41
C HIS A 70 13.90 -8.38 -14.37
N LEU A 71 13.47 -9.51 -13.79
CA LEU A 71 12.41 -9.55 -12.77
C LEU A 71 12.63 -8.54 -11.64
N LYS A 72 13.88 -8.39 -11.15
CA LYS A 72 14.21 -7.43 -10.08
C LYS A 72 13.89 -5.99 -10.46
N GLU A 73 14.17 -5.60 -11.70
CA GLU A 73 13.92 -4.25 -12.20
C GLU A 73 12.42 -4.01 -12.36
N VAL A 74 11.70 -4.98 -12.92
CA VAL A 74 10.25 -4.90 -13.08
C VAL A 74 9.55 -4.77 -11.73
N VAL A 75 9.95 -5.58 -10.75
CA VAL A 75 9.40 -5.50 -9.39
C VAL A 75 9.72 -4.15 -8.77
N LEU A 76 10.97 -3.68 -8.81
CA LEU A 76 11.37 -2.38 -8.25
C LEU A 76 10.56 -1.24 -8.86
N LEU A 77 10.51 -1.17 -10.19
CA LEU A 77 9.84 -0.09 -10.89
C LEU A 77 8.32 -0.13 -10.69
N SER A 78 7.72 -1.30 -10.44
CA SER A 78 6.27 -1.45 -10.22
C SER A 78 5.91 -1.13 -8.77
N VAL A 79 6.72 -1.61 -7.82
CA VAL A 79 6.48 -1.45 -6.37
C VAL A 79 6.89 -0.07 -5.87
N GLN A 80 7.86 0.61 -6.51
CA GLN A 80 8.21 2.01 -6.23
C GLN A 80 7.01 2.96 -6.30
N SER A 81 6.03 2.65 -7.15
CA SER A 81 4.84 3.50 -7.34
C SER A 81 3.77 3.30 -6.26
N LEU A 82 4.00 2.38 -5.32
CA LEU A 82 3.07 2.10 -4.25
C LEU A 82 3.17 3.16 -3.15
N PRO A 83 2.03 3.63 -2.59
CA PRO A 83 2.04 4.55 -1.47
C PRO A 83 2.65 3.95 -0.19
N ASP A 84 3.38 4.77 0.59
CA ASP A 84 4.06 4.36 1.83
C ASP A 84 3.11 3.87 2.95
N TRP A 85 1.84 4.26 2.89
CA TRP A 85 0.82 3.85 3.86
C TRP A 85 0.25 2.46 3.60
N LEU A 86 0.65 1.79 2.52
CA LEU A 86 0.17 0.45 2.18
C LEU A 86 0.53 -0.57 3.27
N PRO A 87 -0.44 -1.42 3.68
CA PRO A 87 -0.16 -2.50 4.60
C PRO A 87 0.94 -3.43 4.04
N PRO A 88 1.92 -3.86 4.85
CA PRO A 88 3.00 -4.74 4.39
C PRO A 88 2.51 -6.05 3.74
N ALA A 89 1.36 -6.57 4.18
CA ALA A 89 0.74 -7.75 3.56
C ALA A 89 0.36 -7.47 2.10
N LEU A 90 -0.25 -6.31 1.82
CA LEU A 90 -0.67 -5.93 0.48
C LEU A 90 0.52 -5.59 -0.43
N VAL A 91 1.63 -5.10 0.13
CA VAL A 91 2.90 -4.93 -0.61
C VAL A 91 3.46 -6.28 -1.06
N LYS A 92 3.42 -7.30 -0.19
CA LYS A 92 3.85 -8.66 -0.56
C LYS A 92 2.98 -9.24 -1.68
N ASP A 93 1.67 -9.07 -1.58
CA ASP A 93 0.73 -9.51 -2.63
C ASP A 93 0.98 -8.77 -3.94
N ALA A 94 1.23 -7.46 -3.89
CA ALA A 94 1.58 -6.65 -5.05
C ALA A 94 2.84 -7.16 -5.77
N VAL A 95 3.90 -7.49 -5.01
CA VAL A 95 5.11 -8.11 -5.57
C VAL A 95 4.78 -9.44 -6.26
N ALA A 96 3.99 -10.30 -5.61
CA ALA A 96 3.61 -11.60 -6.16
C ALA A 96 2.85 -11.47 -7.49
N TRP A 97 1.90 -10.53 -7.59
CA TRP A 97 1.16 -10.29 -8.83
C TRP A 97 2.04 -9.81 -9.97
N VAL A 98 3.06 -8.99 -9.68
CA VAL A 98 4.03 -8.52 -10.68
C VAL A 98 4.92 -9.67 -11.16
N VAL A 99 5.39 -10.51 -10.25
CA VAL A 99 6.21 -11.69 -10.57
C VAL A 99 5.45 -12.66 -11.47
N GLU A 100 4.20 -12.98 -11.10
CA GLU A 100 3.32 -13.87 -11.87
C GLU A 100 3.12 -13.35 -13.31
N GLU A 101 2.86 -12.05 -13.46
CA GLU A 101 2.66 -11.45 -14.79
C GLU A 101 3.95 -11.42 -15.62
N TRP A 102 5.10 -11.17 -14.98
CA TRP A 102 6.40 -11.22 -15.65
C TRP A 102 6.74 -12.62 -16.15
N GLU A 103 6.54 -13.64 -15.32
CA GLU A 103 6.74 -15.04 -15.70
C GLU A 103 5.83 -15.43 -16.87
N SER A 104 4.55 -15.04 -16.81
CA SER A 104 3.60 -15.29 -17.90
C SER A 104 4.06 -14.63 -19.23
N CYS A 105 4.46 -13.36 -19.18
CA CYS A 105 4.92 -12.64 -20.36
C CYS A 105 6.22 -13.25 -20.95
N THR A 106 7.18 -13.59 -20.10
CA THR A 106 8.46 -14.15 -20.55
C THR A 106 8.33 -15.58 -21.07
N GLN A 107 7.46 -16.40 -20.48
CA GLN A 107 7.14 -17.73 -21.02
C GLN A 107 6.49 -17.64 -22.40
N ASN A 108 5.53 -16.73 -22.58
CA ASN A 108 4.88 -16.51 -23.87
C ASN A 108 5.87 -16.04 -24.95
N GLN A 109 6.80 -15.14 -24.60
CA GLN A 109 7.84 -14.70 -25.53
C GLN A 109 8.78 -15.85 -25.94
N LYS A 110 9.19 -16.69 -24.98
CA LYS A 110 10.02 -17.88 -25.28
C LYS A 110 9.30 -18.84 -26.21
N ALA A 111 8.02 -19.10 -25.98
CA ALA A 111 7.21 -19.96 -26.83
C ALA A 111 7.12 -19.43 -28.27
N LEU A 112 6.88 -18.13 -28.44
CA LEU A 112 6.81 -17.49 -29.77
C LEU A 112 8.16 -17.54 -30.50
N SER A 113 9.27 -17.27 -29.80
CA SER A 113 10.61 -17.36 -30.40
C SER A 113 11.02 -18.78 -30.79
N ALA A 114 10.46 -19.81 -30.14
CA ALA A 114 10.74 -21.21 -30.45
C ALA A 114 9.93 -21.74 -31.64
N THR A 115 8.82 -21.09 -31.99
CA THR A 115 8.01 -21.44 -33.17
C THR A 115 8.50 -20.81 -34.47
N GLU A 116 9.36 -19.80 -34.39
CA GLU A 116 9.92 -19.09 -35.56
C GLU A 116 11.34 -19.57 -35.95
N ALA A 117 11.91 -20.52 -35.19
CA ALA A 117 13.23 -21.12 -35.41
C ALA A 117 13.13 -22.54 -35.99
#